data_AF-A0A0C2D8L1-F1
#
_entry.id   AF-A0A0C2D8L1-F1
#
_cell.length_a   1.000
_cell.length_b   1.000
_cell.length_c   1.000
_cell.angle_alpha   90.00
_cell.angle_beta   90.00
_cell.angle_gamma   90.00
#
_symmetry.space_group_name_H-M   'P 1'
#
loop_
_entity.id
_entity.type
_entity.pdbx_description
1 polymer ?
#
loop_
_entity_poly.entity_id
_entity_poly.type
_entity_poly.pdbx_seq_one_letter_code
_entity_poly.pdbx_strand_id
1 'polypeptide(L)'
;MTTHHETTRILVASLLALPLLTTACEAEFDEAGFDDDALFDDASDEDDSQFRAGQWTPHPINPQLCENPEGEPSRPPVAGKCEIDVRLIQTKFVTGQGVSEGRAEMSTKVTATAPNGTQTVASVPELVYNVGQKQRHNMSLGTYMVNAGASKNISVCAEFTEHDNGGVNGGDDIGNACTNVLLECDPVNGQPTFTKVVGAAPLCGDNQCNGSASAKVEVMRADADYDGVENEDDFTPEPCDEVDKGKEGVALLLYFHYDDDNFTTLAQSLGTNLSKHYASYDYVALVMDNDTSNANNTSAQAFKQADAVFEPSRDGILDAMRHLTALGYRFDVKTHAHGYKSGLSDSSFETLVGSNITGDWLETATAPNLIGTARGGVPIVALWGTTCYQGRQIDSWETVGAIVASGAVDVNFYPNAWINYWDAWVAGTPYRTSVDDSVTPLVVGASQTLIAADGAVAPFWCVSPNTVLGLNICAEDYFNNDVGPNEAGYNIQAVYDHGQSGAANMANASVRMFTGAQLATFGGGAAVWP
;
A
#
# COMPACT_ATOMS: atom_id res chain seq x y z
N MET A 1 -43.03 7.55 55.55
CA MET A 1 -43.99 7.03 54.56
C MET A 1 -43.72 7.81 53.28
N THR A 2 -42.79 7.30 52.45
CA THR A 2 -43.08 6.70 51.11
C THR A 2 -43.81 7.71 50.22
N THR A 3 -43.15 8.30 49.21
CA THR A 3 -42.89 7.63 47.92
C THR A 3 -41.69 8.18 47.12
N HIS A 4 -41.05 7.26 46.39
CA HIS A 4 -40.08 7.42 45.30
C HIS A 4 -40.77 7.60 43.93
N HIS A 5 -40.11 8.28 42.98
CA HIS A 5 -39.78 7.90 41.57
C HIS A 5 -39.31 9.17 40.81
N GLU A 6 -38.09 9.27 40.28
CA GLU A 6 -37.57 8.73 38.98
C GLU A 6 -38.54 9.02 37.82
N THR A 7 -38.19 9.59 36.65
CA THR A 7 -36.99 9.47 35.83
C THR A 7 -37.04 10.60 34.77
N THR A 8 -35.95 11.31 34.54
CA THR A 8 -35.82 12.24 33.40
C THR A 8 -35.31 11.45 32.20
N ARG A 9 -36.17 11.19 31.21
CA ARG A 9 -35.77 10.70 29.88
C ARG A 9 -35.63 11.90 28.95
N ILE A 10 -34.41 12.21 28.52
CA ILE A 10 -34.16 13.03 27.33
C ILE A 10 -33.83 12.04 26.22
N LEU A 11 -34.83 11.77 25.37
CA LEU A 11 -34.61 11.19 24.05
C LEU A 11 -34.32 12.37 23.11
N VAL A 12 -33.11 12.46 22.58
CA VAL A 12 -32.83 13.21 21.35
C VAL A 12 -32.38 12.19 20.34
N ALA A 13 -33.35 11.61 19.64
CA ALA A 13 -33.12 10.88 18.40
C ALA A 13 -33.43 11.86 17.26
N SER A 14 -32.41 12.58 16.80
CA SER A 14 -32.50 13.30 15.54
C SER A 14 -32.10 12.34 14.43
N LEU A 15 -33.08 11.64 13.86
CA LEU A 15 -32.91 10.99 12.55
C LEU A 15 -32.75 12.10 11.50
N LEU A 16 -31.52 12.30 11.03
CA LEU A 16 -31.28 12.88 9.73
C LEU A 16 -31.39 11.74 8.71
N ALA A 17 -32.54 11.65 8.05
CA ALA A 17 -32.66 10.89 6.83
C ALA A 17 -31.83 11.61 5.75
N LEU A 18 -30.69 11.03 5.40
CA LEU A 18 -29.82 11.47 4.31
C LEU A 18 -30.05 10.55 3.11
N PRO A 19 -30.03 11.07 1.87
CA PRO A 19 -30.04 10.23 0.69
C PRO A 19 -28.68 9.54 0.59
N LEU A 20 -28.66 8.22 0.82
CA LEU A 20 -27.56 7.34 0.47
C LEU A 20 -27.75 6.98 -1.00
N LEU A 21 -26.75 7.26 -1.82
CA LEU A 21 -26.69 6.76 -3.20
C LEU A 21 -25.94 5.42 -3.14
N THR A 22 -26.62 4.37 -3.58
CA THR A 22 -26.07 3.04 -3.78
C THR A 22 -25.14 3.05 -4.98
N THR A 23 -23.84 2.86 -4.78
CA THR A 23 -22.98 2.25 -5.81
C THR A 23 -23.01 0.75 -5.58
N ALA A 24 -23.62 0.05 -6.52
CA ALA A 24 -23.72 -1.40 -6.50
C ALA A 24 -22.32 -2.02 -6.63
N CYS A 25 -22.07 -3.13 -5.93
CA CYS A 25 -21.07 -4.10 -6.39
C CYS A 25 -21.67 -4.76 -7.64
N GLU A 26 -21.71 -4.04 -8.75
CA GLU A 26 -22.34 -4.51 -9.97
C GLU A 26 -21.39 -5.37 -10.80
N ALA A 27 -21.93 -6.52 -11.20
CA ALA A 27 -21.42 -7.34 -12.26
C ALA A 27 -22.40 -7.20 -13.44
N GLU A 28 -21.92 -6.81 -14.62
CA GLU A 28 -21.90 -7.66 -15.81
C GLU A 28 -21.17 -6.98 -16.98
N PHE A 29 -20.39 -7.81 -17.67
CA PHE A 29 -19.78 -7.65 -18.99
C PHE A 29 -20.36 -6.56 -19.88
N ASP A 30 -19.52 -5.59 -20.24
CA ASP A 30 -19.56 -5.00 -21.58
C ASP A 30 -18.64 -5.86 -22.47
N GLU A 31 -19.21 -6.52 -23.48
CA GLU A 31 -18.49 -6.99 -24.67
C GLU A 31 -17.99 -5.79 -25.51
N ALA A 32 -17.31 -4.84 -24.87
CA ALA A 32 -16.52 -3.83 -25.54
C ALA A 32 -15.18 -4.46 -25.87
N GLY A 33 -15.02 -4.87 -27.14
CA GLY A 33 -13.88 -5.60 -27.67
C GLY A 33 -12.55 -5.28 -26.99
N PHE A 34 -12.12 -6.21 -26.14
CA PHE A 34 -10.73 -6.42 -25.79
C PHE A 34 -10.02 -6.81 -27.08
N ASP A 35 -9.34 -5.83 -27.69
CA ASP A 35 -8.33 -6.09 -28.71
C ASP A 35 -7.03 -6.45 -27.95
N ASP A 36 -7.02 -7.65 -27.36
CA ASP A 36 -5.87 -8.25 -26.68
C ASP A 36 -4.80 -8.77 -27.66
N ASP A 37 -4.94 -8.50 -28.97
CA ASP A 37 -4.04 -8.98 -30.01
C ASP A 37 -2.81 -8.09 -30.26
N ALA A 38 -2.43 -7.22 -29.32
CA ALA A 38 -1.26 -6.38 -29.49
C ALA A 38 -0.43 -6.19 -28.22
N LEU A 39 0.13 -7.27 -27.65
CA LEU A 39 1.50 -7.31 -27.07
C LEU A 39 1.91 -8.65 -26.41
N PHE A 40 1.41 -9.81 -26.85
CA PHE A 40 1.98 -11.10 -26.44
C PHE A 40 2.21 -12.01 -27.64
N ASP A 41 3.26 -11.71 -28.40
CA ASP A 41 3.85 -12.68 -29.33
C ASP A 41 4.74 -13.65 -28.52
N ASP A 42 4.29 -14.90 -28.47
CA ASP A 42 5.07 -16.13 -28.39
C ASP A 42 5.81 -16.46 -27.07
N ALA A 43 5.04 -16.88 -26.06
CA ALA A 43 5.48 -17.89 -25.10
C ALA A 43 4.41 -19.00 -25.04
N SER A 44 4.63 -20.04 -25.81
CA SER A 44 3.74 -21.19 -25.98
C SER A 44 3.56 -22.03 -24.71
N ASP A 45 2.37 -21.94 -24.10
CA ASP A 45 1.37 -22.98 -23.78
C ASP A 45 1.75 -24.47 -23.53
N GLU A 46 2.99 -24.82 -23.18
CA GLU A 46 3.31 -26.17 -22.71
C GLU A 46 4.22 -26.19 -21.45
N ASP A 47 3.76 -25.70 -20.29
CA ASP A 47 4.14 -26.32 -18.98
C ASP A 47 3.31 -25.86 -17.73
N ASP A 48 2.05 -25.46 -17.88
CA ASP A 48 1.34 -24.75 -16.79
C ASP A 48 0.74 -25.64 -15.67
N SER A 49 1.22 -26.88 -15.55
CA SER A 49 0.76 -27.82 -14.51
C SER A 49 1.84 -28.26 -13.52
N GLN A 50 3.05 -27.67 -13.58
CA GLN A 50 4.17 -28.01 -12.69
C GLN A 50 4.58 -26.89 -11.71
N PHE A 51 3.95 -25.70 -11.76
CA PHE A 51 4.40 -24.54 -10.96
C PHE A 51 3.94 -24.51 -9.50
N ARG A 52 3.15 -25.50 -9.04
CA ARG A 52 2.83 -25.66 -7.61
C ARG A 52 3.88 -26.54 -6.95
N ALA A 53 4.68 -25.93 -6.07
CA ALA A 53 5.73 -26.52 -5.23
C ALA A 53 7.11 -26.79 -5.88
N GLY A 54 7.57 -25.89 -6.78
CA GLY A 54 9.00 -25.81 -7.09
C GLY A 54 9.81 -25.49 -5.83
N GLN A 55 10.79 -26.33 -5.48
CA GLN A 55 11.64 -26.11 -4.31
C GLN A 55 12.36 -24.76 -4.41
N TRP A 56 12.07 -23.92 -3.42
CA TRP A 56 12.86 -22.78 -2.97
C TRP A 56 14.37 -23.02 -3.17
N THR A 57 15.00 -22.18 -3.98
CA THR A 57 16.45 -22.07 -4.00
C THR A 57 16.77 -20.57 -4.09
N PRO A 58 17.01 -19.87 -2.96
CA PRO A 58 17.41 -18.48 -3.01
C PRO A 58 18.69 -18.38 -3.82
N HIS A 59 18.87 -17.25 -4.52
CA HIS A 59 20.16 -16.97 -5.13
C HIS A 59 21.19 -16.92 -4.00
N PRO A 60 22.23 -17.78 -4.01
CA PRO A 60 23.15 -17.86 -2.89
C PRO A 60 23.96 -16.56 -2.83
N ILE A 61 23.59 -15.68 -1.90
CA ILE A 61 24.36 -14.48 -1.58
C ILE A 61 25.63 -14.89 -0.87
N ASN A 62 26.77 -14.32 -1.28
CA ASN A 62 28.01 -14.50 -0.55
C ASN A 62 27.90 -13.78 0.82
N PRO A 63 27.87 -14.49 1.96
CA PRO A 63 27.67 -13.88 3.27
C PRO A 63 28.74 -12.85 3.64
N GLN A 64 29.91 -12.90 2.98
CA GLN A 64 31.00 -11.94 3.15
C GLN A 64 30.63 -10.53 2.66
N LEU A 65 29.74 -10.42 1.67
CA LEU A 65 29.22 -9.13 1.21
C LEU A 65 28.43 -8.41 2.32
N CYS A 66 27.89 -9.16 3.29
CA CYS A 66 27.12 -8.63 4.41
C CYS A 66 27.95 -8.21 5.63
N GLU A 67 29.21 -8.62 5.71
CA GLU A 67 30.06 -8.29 6.86
C GLU A 67 30.58 -6.84 6.81
N ASN A 68 30.50 -6.16 5.64
CA ASN A 68 31.01 -4.80 5.45
C ASN A 68 30.37 -4.03 4.25
N PRO A 69 29.07 -3.66 4.35
CA PRO A 69 28.27 -3.14 3.22
C PRO A 69 28.78 -1.82 2.61
N GLU A 70 29.29 -0.90 3.43
CA GLU A 70 29.77 0.42 2.97
C GLU A 70 31.21 0.39 2.44
N GLY A 71 31.89 -0.76 2.45
CA GLY A 71 33.34 -0.84 2.27
C GLY A 71 33.84 -1.93 1.32
N GLU A 72 33.03 -2.94 1.00
CA GLU A 72 33.47 -4.05 0.16
C GLU A 72 32.93 -3.92 -1.27
N PRO A 73 33.82 -3.81 -2.27
CA PRO A 73 33.37 -3.59 -3.63
C PRO A 73 32.72 -4.86 -4.19
N SER A 74 31.54 -4.71 -4.79
CA SER A 74 30.53 -5.78 -4.83
C SER A 74 30.84 -6.98 -5.74
N ARG A 75 31.85 -6.93 -6.65
CA ARG A 75 32.18 -7.92 -7.73
C ARG A 75 33.10 -7.36 -8.86
N PRO A 76 33.81 -8.17 -9.66
CA PRO A 76 34.51 -7.68 -10.85
C PRO A 76 33.60 -7.01 -11.91
N PRO A 77 34.13 -6.13 -12.79
CA PRO A 77 33.39 -5.54 -13.92
C PRO A 77 32.95 -6.57 -14.96
N VAL A 78 31.73 -6.45 -15.50
CA VAL A 78 31.22 -7.29 -16.59
C VAL A 78 31.66 -6.73 -17.94
N ALA A 79 32.23 -7.57 -18.80
CA ALA A 79 32.77 -7.15 -20.10
C ALA A 79 33.73 -5.94 -20.04
N GLY A 80 34.44 -5.77 -18.92
CA GLY A 80 35.38 -4.67 -18.69
C GLY A 80 34.72 -3.32 -18.40
N LYS A 81 33.46 -3.29 -17.96
CA LYS A 81 32.72 -2.09 -17.58
C LYS A 81 31.88 -2.31 -16.32
N CYS A 82 31.56 -1.23 -15.63
CA CYS A 82 30.58 -1.18 -14.57
C CYS A 82 29.39 -0.33 -15.04
N GLU A 83 28.19 -0.84 -14.82
CA GLU A 83 26.95 -0.05 -14.87
C GLU A 83 26.69 0.42 -13.45
N ILE A 84 26.69 1.73 -13.24
CA ILE A 84 26.64 2.35 -11.91
C ILE A 84 25.36 3.14 -11.81
N ASP A 85 24.50 2.75 -10.90
CA ASP A 85 23.24 3.43 -10.60
C ASP A 85 23.46 4.46 -9.48
N VAL A 86 22.70 5.55 -9.57
CA VAL A 86 22.73 6.65 -8.60
C VAL A 86 21.29 6.93 -8.22
N ARG A 87 20.96 6.93 -6.93
CA ARG A 87 19.58 7.04 -6.46
C ARG A 87 19.43 8.10 -5.38
N LEU A 88 18.27 8.75 -5.32
CA LEU A 88 17.85 9.56 -4.18
C LEU A 88 17.23 8.62 -3.14
N ILE A 89 17.88 8.54 -1.96
CA ILE A 89 17.45 7.63 -0.88
C ILE A 89 16.89 8.35 0.35
N GLN A 90 17.12 9.67 0.47
CA GLN A 90 16.63 10.41 1.63
C GLN A 90 16.56 11.92 1.37
N THR A 91 15.56 12.57 1.94
CA THR A 91 15.52 14.03 2.16
C THR A 91 15.40 14.31 3.66
N LYS A 92 15.84 15.49 4.10
CA LYS A 92 15.82 15.86 5.52
C LYS A 92 15.59 17.34 5.68
N PHE A 93 14.66 17.72 6.56
CA PHE A 93 14.55 19.08 7.06
C PHE A 93 15.52 19.25 8.24
N VAL A 94 16.59 20.00 8.03
CA VAL A 94 17.76 20.04 8.93
C VAL A 94 17.57 21.04 10.06
N THR A 95 17.15 22.26 9.75
CA THR A 95 16.88 23.33 10.73
C THR A 95 15.57 24.04 10.41
N GLY A 96 14.79 24.34 11.45
CA GLY A 96 13.48 24.98 11.35
C GLY A 96 13.54 26.49 11.21
N GLN A 97 12.47 27.06 10.65
CA GLN A 97 12.35 28.48 10.35
C GLN A 97 11.97 29.30 11.60
N GLY A 98 12.97 29.74 12.36
CA GLY A 98 12.78 30.73 13.44
C GLY A 98 12.39 30.17 14.81
N VAL A 99 11.97 31.06 15.72
CA VAL A 99 11.89 30.82 17.18
C VAL A 99 10.69 29.94 17.59
N SER A 100 9.77 29.65 16.67
CA SER A 100 8.51 28.94 16.95
C SER A 100 8.19 27.76 16.04
N GLU A 101 8.98 27.42 15.02
CA GLU A 101 8.55 26.44 14.01
C GLU A 101 9.51 25.26 13.87
N GLY A 102 9.02 24.11 14.33
CA GLY A 102 9.68 22.81 14.25
C GLY A 102 9.16 21.95 13.11
N ARG A 103 8.46 22.53 12.13
CA ARG A 103 7.76 21.82 11.05
C ARG A 103 7.79 22.65 9.76
N ALA A 104 7.87 21.98 8.60
CA ALA A 104 7.81 22.55 7.26
C ALA A 104 7.07 21.61 6.29
N GLU A 105 6.39 22.17 5.30
CA GLU A 105 5.84 21.45 4.13
C GLU A 105 6.86 21.61 2.99
N MET A 106 7.52 20.53 2.56
CA MET A 106 8.66 20.61 1.65
C MET A 106 8.54 19.64 0.48
N SER A 107 8.74 20.15 -0.74
CA SER A 107 9.00 19.32 -1.93
C SER A 107 10.48 19.37 -2.30
N THR A 108 10.95 18.40 -3.10
CA THR A 108 12.38 18.31 -3.47
C THR A 108 12.54 17.83 -4.90
N LYS A 109 13.40 18.50 -5.67
CA LYS A 109 13.82 18.07 -7.00
C LYS A 109 15.32 17.83 -7.03
N VAL A 110 15.74 16.61 -7.35
CA VAL A 110 17.15 16.24 -7.45
C VAL A 110 17.50 15.95 -8.91
N THR A 111 18.54 16.60 -9.41
CA THR A 111 19.01 16.47 -10.80
C THR A 111 20.45 15.97 -10.81
N ALA A 112 20.71 14.88 -11.53
CA ALA A 112 22.06 14.41 -11.82
C ALA A 112 22.45 14.81 -13.25
N THR A 113 23.65 15.36 -13.42
CA THR A 113 24.18 15.85 -14.70
C THR A 113 25.49 15.14 -15.03
N ALA A 114 25.52 14.42 -16.13
CA ALA A 114 26.72 13.78 -16.66
C ALA A 114 27.66 14.79 -17.36
N PRO A 115 28.95 14.46 -17.55
CA PRO A 115 29.91 15.34 -18.24
C PRO A 115 29.53 15.77 -19.65
N ASN A 116 28.71 14.98 -20.33
CA ASN A 116 28.19 15.28 -21.68
C ASN A 116 26.95 16.20 -21.65
N GLY A 117 26.50 16.62 -20.47
CA GLY A 117 25.32 17.48 -20.28
C GLY A 117 23.98 16.73 -20.20
N THR A 118 23.96 15.40 -20.30
CA THR A 118 22.73 14.62 -20.07
C THR A 118 22.27 14.78 -18.63
N GLN A 119 20.97 15.03 -18.45
CA GLN A 119 20.34 15.23 -17.14
C GLN A 119 19.26 14.20 -16.88
N THR A 120 19.17 13.77 -15.63
CA THR A 120 18.15 12.90 -15.07
C THR A 120 17.60 13.54 -13.79
N VAL A 121 16.32 13.32 -13.49
CA VAL A 121 15.61 14.04 -12.43
C VAL A 121 14.77 13.07 -11.61
N ALA A 122 14.89 13.16 -10.28
CA ALA A 122 13.94 12.60 -9.32
C ALA A 122 13.21 13.73 -8.60
N SER A 123 11.88 13.59 -8.42
CA SER A 123 11.05 14.61 -7.77
C SER A 123 10.26 13.99 -6.62
N VAL A 124 10.45 14.53 -5.42
CA VAL A 124 9.68 14.22 -4.22
C VAL A 124 8.54 15.23 -4.12
N PRO A 125 7.28 14.77 -3.97
CA PRO A 125 6.13 15.67 -3.80
C PRO A 125 6.23 16.44 -2.48
N GLU A 126 5.30 17.36 -2.26
CA GLU A 126 5.19 18.07 -0.98
C GLU A 126 4.91 17.07 0.15
N LEU A 127 5.80 17.05 1.15
CA LEU A 127 5.67 16.23 2.35
C LEU A 127 5.86 17.11 3.59
N VAL A 128 5.24 16.70 4.70
CA VAL A 128 5.43 17.37 6.00
C VAL A 128 6.66 16.81 6.70
N TYR A 129 7.58 17.69 7.11
CA TYR A 129 8.76 17.36 7.90
C TYR A 129 8.74 18.08 9.23
N ASN A 130 9.10 17.39 10.31
CA ASN A 130 9.58 18.04 11.53
C ASN A 130 11.09 18.32 11.43
N VAL A 131 11.60 19.27 12.21
CA VAL A 131 13.04 19.55 12.26
C VAL A 131 13.80 18.31 12.71
N GLY A 132 14.79 17.93 11.91
CA GLY A 132 15.57 16.71 12.09
C GLY A 132 14.93 15.47 11.46
N GLN A 133 13.65 15.52 11.06
CA GLN A 133 12.97 14.42 10.39
C GLN A 133 13.59 14.16 9.03
N LYS A 134 13.78 12.88 8.75
CA LYS A 134 14.25 12.33 7.48
C LYS A 134 13.06 11.65 6.82
N GLN A 135 12.90 11.84 5.52
CA GLN A 135 12.02 11.01 4.70
C GLN A 135 12.91 10.15 3.81
N ARG A 136 12.61 8.86 3.74
CA ARG A 136 13.35 7.90 2.90
C ARG A 136 12.66 7.82 1.54
N HIS A 137 13.46 7.62 0.50
CA HIS A 137 13.01 7.52 -0.90
C HIS A 137 13.72 6.35 -1.57
N ASN A 138 13.26 5.96 -2.75
CA ASN A 138 13.98 5.01 -3.59
C ASN A 138 13.88 5.39 -5.07
N MET A 139 14.35 6.58 -5.44
CA MET A 139 14.14 7.14 -6.79
C MET A 139 15.43 7.15 -7.62
N SER A 140 15.41 6.56 -8.82
CA SER A 140 16.57 6.55 -9.73
C SER A 140 16.94 7.96 -10.22
N LEU A 141 18.23 8.28 -10.16
CA LEU A 141 18.88 9.44 -10.81
C LEU A 141 19.72 8.97 -12.01
N GLY A 142 19.53 7.74 -12.46
CA GLY A 142 20.01 7.18 -13.72
C GLY A 142 21.28 6.33 -13.61
N THR A 143 21.43 5.48 -14.61
CA THR A 143 22.53 4.51 -14.74
C THR A 143 23.65 5.04 -15.64
N TYR A 144 24.90 4.84 -15.20
CA TYR A 144 26.10 5.36 -15.86
C TYR A 144 27.10 4.25 -16.16
N MET A 145 27.50 4.16 -17.43
CA MET A 145 28.59 3.28 -17.85
C MET A 145 29.96 3.87 -17.54
N VAL A 146 30.81 3.09 -16.84
CA VAL A 146 32.20 3.41 -16.54
C VAL A 146 33.10 2.23 -16.93
N ASN A 147 34.15 2.48 -17.71
CA ASN A 147 35.10 1.42 -18.08
C ASN A 147 35.92 0.98 -16.87
N ALA A 148 36.33 -0.29 -16.82
CA ALA A 148 37.21 -0.81 -15.79
C ALA A 148 38.51 0.00 -15.69
N GLY A 149 38.85 0.41 -14.46
CA GLY A 149 39.99 1.27 -14.14
C GLY A 149 39.79 2.75 -14.46
N ALA A 150 38.62 3.16 -14.94
CA ALA A 150 38.27 4.55 -15.20
C ALA A 150 37.37 5.11 -14.09
N SER A 151 37.27 6.44 -14.07
CA SER A 151 36.32 7.16 -13.24
C SER A 151 35.54 8.19 -14.05
N LYS A 152 34.35 8.52 -13.58
CA LYS A 152 33.43 9.49 -14.19
C LYS A 152 32.85 10.36 -13.09
N ASN A 153 32.94 11.67 -13.24
CA ASN A 153 32.38 12.61 -12.27
C ASN A 153 31.02 13.11 -12.77
N ILE A 154 29.99 13.03 -11.93
CA ILE A 154 28.67 13.61 -12.22
C ILE A 154 28.37 14.72 -11.20
N SER A 155 27.59 15.71 -11.60
CA SER A 155 27.11 16.77 -10.70
C SER A 155 25.69 16.45 -10.25
N VAL A 156 25.45 16.33 -8.95
CA VAL A 156 24.13 16.12 -8.36
C VAL A 156 23.70 17.39 -7.65
N CYS A 157 22.59 17.98 -8.06
CA CYS A 157 22.01 19.17 -7.48
C CYS A 157 20.63 18.87 -6.90
N ALA A 158 20.36 19.35 -5.69
CA ALA A 158 19.05 19.26 -5.04
C ALA A 158 18.48 20.66 -4.85
N GLU A 159 17.25 20.85 -5.31
CA GLU A 159 16.41 22.02 -5.09
C GLU A 159 15.32 21.63 -4.10
N PHE A 160 15.18 22.42 -3.05
CA PHE A 160 14.20 22.24 -1.98
C PHE A 160 13.27 23.44 -1.99
N THR A 161 11.97 23.19 -1.97
CA THR A 161 10.94 24.23 -1.86
C THR A 161 10.16 23.96 -0.60
N GLU A 162 10.13 24.92 0.30
CA GLU A 162 9.26 24.92 1.47
C GLU A 162 8.04 25.80 1.18
N HIS A 163 6.85 25.25 1.41
CA HIS A 163 5.57 25.81 0.97
C HIS A 163 4.83 26.47 2.14
N ASP A 164 4.51 27.75 1.98
CA ASP A 164 3.82 28.58 2.97
C ASP A 164 2.28 28.54 2.76
N ASN A 165 1.63 27.41 3.04
CA ASN A 165 0.21 27.16 2.72
C ASN A 165 -0.85 27.92 3.58
N GLY A 166 -0.55 29.10 4.14
CA GLY A 166 -1.59 29.82 4.91
C GLY A 166 -1.27 31.17 5.55
N GLY A 167 -0.07 31.72 5.36
CA GLY A 167 0.31 33.03 5.92
C GLY A 167 0.04 34.18 4.95
N VAL A 168 -0.56 35.28 5.43
CA VAL A 168 -0.85 36.48 4.61
C VAL A 168 0.43 37.22 4.14
N ASN A 169 1.65 36.75 4.49
CA ASN A 169 2.92 37.46 4.27
C ASN A 169 4.17 36.56 4.07
N GLY A 170 4.02 35.27 3.75
CA GLY A 170 5.14 34.36 3.44
C GLY A 170 5.01 33.85 2.01
N GLY A 171 6.11 33.75 1.28
CA GLY A 171 6.17 33.11 -0.03
C GLY A 171 7.22 32.02 0.02
N ASP A 172 7.11 31.01 -0.84
CA ASP A 172 7.91 29.79 -0.77
C ASP A 172 9.41 30.06 -0.57
N ASP A 173 9.99 29.39 0.42
CA ASP A 173 11.41 29.46 0.70
C ASP A 173 12.14 28.40 -0.15
N ILE A 174 13.08 28.86 -0.99
CA ILE A 174 13.80 27.97 -1.92
C ILE A 174 15.26 27.82 -1.48
N GLY A 175 15.76 26.58 -1.50
CA GLY A 175 17.17 26.26 -1.26
C GLY A 175 17.74 25.38 -2.34
N ASN A 176 19.01 25.60 -2.72
CA ASN A 176 19.71 24.77 -3.70
C ASN A 176 21.11 24.38 -3.20
N ALA A 177 21.48 23.13 -3.38
CA ALA A 177 22.85 22.65 -3.16
C ALA A 177 23.28 21.67 -4.24
N CYS A 178 24.55 21.72 -4.64
CA CYS A 178 25.15 20.78 -5.57
C CYS A 178 26.39 20.12 -4.97
N THR A 179 26.62 18.85 -5.31
CA THR A 179 27.86 18.12 -5.03
C THR A 179 28.30 17.35 -6.26
N ASN A 180 29.60 17.15 -6.38
CA ASN A 180 30.15 16.19 -7.33
C ASN A 180 30.14 14.78 -6.71
N VAL A 181 29.81 13.80 -7.53
CA VAL A 181 29.81 12.38 -7.20
C VAL A 181 30.75 11.67 -8.18
N LEU A 182 31.79 11.05 -7.63
CA LEU A 182 32.77 10.31 -8.39
C LEU A 182 32.33 8.85 -8.50
N LEU A 183 32.12 8.39 -9.73
CA LEU A 183 31.82 7.01 -10.07
C LEU A 183 33.13 6.34 -10.49
N GLU A 184 33.49 5.21 -9.88
CA GLU A 184 34.75 4.50 -10.12
C GLU A 184 34.48 3.02 -10.36
N CYS A 185 35.05 2.48 -11.44
CA CYS A 185 34.94 1.05 -11.73
C CYS A 185 36.27 0.36 -11.42
N ASP A 186 36.42 -0.20 -10.22
CA ASP A 186 37.61 -0.97 -9.88
C ASP A 186 37.73 -2.21 -10.79
N PRO A 187 38.90 -2.49 -11.41
CA PRO A 187 39.05 -3.61 -12.33
C PRO A 187 38.83 -5.00 -11.72
N VAL A 188 38.94 -5.12 -10.40
CA VAL A 188 38.86 -6.41 -9.68
C VAL A 188 37.54 -6.53 -8.95
N ASN A 189 37.03 -5.45 -8.39
CA ASN A 189 35.92 -5.47 -7.45
C ASN A 189 34.76 -4.51 -7.82
N GLY A 190 34.88 -3.77 -8.92
CA GLY A 190 33.81 -2.93 -9.46
C GLY A 190 33.54 -1.66 -8.65
N GLN A 191 32.27 -1.26 -8.54
CA GLN A 191 31.86 -0.06 -7.79
C GLN A 191 31.34 -0.47 -6.40
N PRO A 192 31.94 0.03 -5.29
CA PRO A 192 31.38 -0.16 -3.96
C PRO A 192 30.11 0.68 -3.77
N THR A 193 29.19 0.21 -2.93
CA THR A 193 28.06 1.02 -2.47
C THR A 193 28.56 2.13 -1.55
N PHE A 194 28.16 3.37 -1.81
CA PHE A 194 28.41 4.47 -0.89
C PHE A 194 27.33 5.52 -0.98
N THR A 195 27.25 6.37 0.04
CA THR A 195 26.28 7.46 0.07
C THR A 195 26.93 8.83 0.12
N LYS A 196 26.24 9.82 -0.43
CA LYS A 196 26.68 11.21 -0.49
C LYS A 196 25.55 12.15 -0.08
N VAL A 197 25.84 13.07 0.84
CA VAL A 197 24.91 14.14 1.22
C VAL A 197 25.03 15.31 0.25
N VAL A 198 23.90 15.79 -0.26
CA VAL A 198 23.74 17.01 -1.05
C VAL A 198 23.12 18.09 -0.15
N GLY A 199 23.93 19.06 0.28
CA GLY A 199 23.53 20.10 1.24
C GLY A 199 24.29 20.04 2.58
N ALA A 200 23.82 20.68 3.66
CA ALA A 200 22.53 21.36 3.78
C ALA A 200 22.44 22.67 2.97
N ALA A 201 21.35 22.85 2.23
CA ALA A 201 21.00 24.08 1.52
C ALA A 201 20.17 24.98 2.46
N PRO A 202 20.52 26.27 2.63
CA PRO A 202 19.65 27.22 3.31
C PRO A 202 18.38 27.43 2.49
N LEU A 203 17.23 27.42 3.15
CA LEU A 203 15.93 27.76 2.58
C LEU A 203 15.74 29.26 2.77
N CYS A 204 15.59 30.00 1.66
CA CYS A 204 15.57 31.45 1.65
C CYS A 204 14.40 31.99 0.83
N GLY A 205 13.58 32.82 1.47
CA GLY A 205 12.59 33.67 0.81
C GLY A 205 13.10 35.10 0.61
N ASP A 206 12.17 36.03 0.33
CA ASP A 206 12.48 37.40 -0.06
C ASP A 206 13.31 38.20 0.97
N ASN A 207 13.19 37.87 2.27
CA ASN A 207 13.73 38.69 3.34
C ASN A 207 14.58 37.94 4.38
N GLN A 208 14.66 36.61 4.32
CA GLN A 208 15.33 35.81 5.35
C GLN A 208 15.71 34.42 4.84
N CYS A 209 16.69 33.80 5.50
CA CYS A 209 17.11 32.42 5.27
C CYS A 209 17.04 31.68 6.61
N ASN A 210 15.88 31.14 6.96
CA ASN A 210 15.64 30.66 8.31
C ASN A 210 15.55 29.14 8.42
N GLY A 211 15.58 28.40 7.31
CA GLY A 211 15.56 26.93 7.32
C GLY A 211 16.79 26.33 6.65
N SER A 212 16.94 25.01 6.75
CA SER A 212 17.83 24.29 5.84
C SER A 212 17.35 22.88 5.58
N ALA A 213 17.64 22.37 4.38
CA ALA A 213 17.28 21.04 3.94
C ALA A 213 18.48 20.32 3.30
N SER A 214 18.46 18.99 3.27
CA SER A 214 19.50 18.20 2.62
C SER A 214 18.90 16.96 1.98
N ALA A 215 19.57 16.45 0.94
CA ALA A 215 19.29 15.16 0.35
C ALA A 215 20.46 14.20 0.58
N LYS A 216 20.20 12.90 0.55
CA LYS A 216 21.21 11.84 0.56
C LYS A 216 20.99 11.02 -0.71
N VAL A 217 22.04 10.90 -1.51
CA VAL A 217 22.06 10.00 -2.66
C VAL A 217 22.93 8.79 -2.35
N GLU A 218 22.62 7.70 -3.01
CA GLU A 218 23.36 6.45 -2.98
C GLU A 218 23.92 6.16 -4.35
N VAL A 219 25.08 5.51 -4.37
CA VAL A 219 25.78 5.09 -5.58
C VAL A 219 26.13 3.64 -5.39
N MET A 220 25.69 2.81 -6.32
CA MET A 220 25.92 1.36 -6.32
C MET A 220 26.00 0.87 -7.76
N ARG A 221 26.26 -0.42 -7.97
CA ARG A 221 26.06 -1.01 -9.30
C ARG A 221 24.59 -1.07 -9.65
N ALA A 222 24.24 -1.03 -10.94
CA ALA A 222 22.84 -1.10 -11.40
C ALA A 222 22.10 -2.41 -11.06
N ASP A 223 22.86 -3.48 -10.82
CA ASP A 223 22.41 -4.76 -10.27
C ASP A 223 23.49 -5.12 -9.23
N ALA A 224 23.26 -4.72 -7.98
CA ALA A 224 24.30 -4.75 -6.95
C ALA A 224 24.48 -6.14 -6.33
N ASP A 225 23.42 -6.95 -6.30
CA ASP A 225 23.39 -8.29 -5.73
C ASP A 225 23.56 -9.43 -6.78
N TYR A 226 23.44 -9.09 -8.07
CA TYR A 226 23.65 -9.95 -9.25
C TYR A 226 22.65 -11.10 -9.39
N ASP A 227 21.41 -10.88 -8.99
CA ASP A 227 20.32 -11.80 -9.28
C ASP A 227 19.76 -11.65 -10.71
N GLY A 228 20.17 -10.59 -11.42
CA GLY A 228 19.75 -10.28 -12.79
C GLY A 228 18.56 -9.32 -12.87
N VAL A 229 18.17 -8.70 -11.76
CA VAL A 229 17.15 -7.66 -11.66
C VAL A 229 17.84 -6.32 -11.42
N GLU A 230 17.39 -5.27 -12.12
CA GLU A 230 17.95 -3.93 -11.90
C GLU A 230 17.48 -3.41 -10.54
N ASN A 231 18.33 -2.69 -9.81
CA ASN A 231 18.01 -2.22 -8.46
C ASN A 231 16.70 -1.44 -8.37
N GLU A 232 16.29 -0.79 -9.46
CA GLU A 232 15.03 -0.06 -9.49
C GLU A 232 13.83 -0.98 -9.32
N ASP A 233 13.88 -2.19 -9.85
CA ASP A 233 12.83 -3.21 -9.76
C ASP A 233 13.08 -4.25 -8.66
N ASP A 234 14.31 -4.33 -8.18
CA ASP A 234 14.72 -5.25 -7.12
C ASP A 234 14.19 -4.84 -5.74
N PHE A 235 13.64 -5.81 -5.03
CA PHE A 235 13.18 -5.69 -3.65
C PHE A 235 14.34 -5.71 -2.66
N THR A 236 15.48 -6.27 -3.04
CA THR A 236 16.69 -6.42 -2.25
C THR A 236 17.93 -5.96 -3.02
N PRO A 237 17.97 -4.69 -3.45
CA PRO A 237 18.99 -4.15 -4.38
C PRO A 237 20.42 -4.31 -3.89
N GLU A 238 20.65 -4.37 -2.59
CA GLU A 238 21.96 -4.69 -2.03
C GLU A 238 22.08 -6.16 -1.63
N PRO A 239 23.29 -6.77 -1.75
CA PRO A 239 23.53 -8.13 -1.27
C PRO A 239 23.13 -8.39 0.19
N CYS A 240 23.04 -7.36 1.03
CA CYS A 240 22.67 -7.51 2.43
C CYS A 240 21.16 -7.48 2.64
N ASP A 241 20.40 -6.90 1.72
CA ASP A 241 18.98 -6.61 1.91
C ASP A 241 18.18 -7.90 2.04
N GLU A 242 18.49 -8.93 1.26
CA GLU A 242 17.86 -10.25 1.39
C GLU A 242 18.22 -10.94 2.71
N VAL A 243 19.43 -10.71 3.23
CA VAL A 243 19.83 -11.22 4.54
C VAL A 243 19.12 -10.48 5.66
N ASP A 244 18.94 -9.15 5.53
CA ASP A 244 18.38 -8.27 6.56
C ASP A 244 16.87 -8.06 6.49
N LYS A 245 16.25 -8.60 5.45
CA LYS A 245 14.81 -8.67 5.26
C LYS A 245 14.06 -9.17 6.50
N GLY A 246 13.09 -8.39 6.94
CA GLY A 246 12.28 -8.70 8.11
C GLY A 246 12.94 -8.48 9.48
N LYS A 247 14.17 -7.95 9.54
CA LYS A 247 14.90 -7.71 10.80
C LYS A 247 14.70 -6.33 11.44
N GLU A 248 14.33 -5.30 10.67
CA GLU A 248 14.28 -3.92 11.17
C GLU A 248 13.09 -3.64 12.09
N GLY A 249 11.97 -4.35 11.93
CA GLY A 249 10.77 -4.13 12.73
C GLY A 249 9.50 -4.59 12.03
N VAL A 250 8.35 -4.13 12.52
CA VAL A 250 7.04 -4.39 11.91
C VAL A 250 6.51 -3.10 11.28
N ALA A 251 6.34 -3.10 9.96
CA ALA A 251 5.72 -2.01 9.23
C ALA A 251 4.26 -2.30 8.86
N LEU A 252 3.55 -1.25 8.45
CA LEU A 252 2.21 -1.32 7.87
C LEU A 252 2.27 -0.85 6.42
N LEU A 253 1.74 -1.65 5.51
CA LEU A 253 1.33 -1.22 4.18
C LEU A 253 -0.19 -1.12 4.19
N LEU A 254 -0.73 0.10 4.06
CA LEU A 254 -2.18 0.32 3.99
C LEU A 254 -2.55 0.87 2.61
N TYR A 255 -3.27 0.05 1.85
CA TYR A 255 -3.88 0.40 0.58
C TYR A 255 -5.29 0.92 0.81
N PHE A 256 -5.62 2.07 0.26
CA PHE A 256 -6.97 2.62 0.30
C PHE A 256 -7.28 3.32 -1.01
N HIS A 257 -8.36 2.89 -1.65
CA HIS A 257 -8.97 3.57 -2.77
C HIS A 257 -10.42 3.10 -2.92
N TYR A 258 -11.34 4.05 -3.01
CA TYR A 258 -12.73 3.79 -3.39
C TYR A 258 -13.09 4.78 -4.50
N ASP A 259 -13.42 4.29 -5.71
CA ASP A 259 -13.92 5.14 -6.82
C ASP A 259 -15.41 5.50 -6.61
N ASP A 260 -15.73 5.91 -5.39
CA ASP A 260 -17.06 6.29 -4.94
C ASP A 260 -17.14 7.80 -4.77
N ASP A 261 -18.36 8.34 -4.79
CA ASP A 261 -18.56 9.73 -4.42
C ASP A 261 -18.09 10.00 -2.98
N ASN A 262 -17.73 11.26 -2.69
CA ASN A 262 -17.20 11.68 -1.39
C ASN A 262 -18.07 11.29 -0.19
N PHE A 263 -19.38 11.08 -0.38
CA PHE A 263 -20.30 10.72 0.69
C PHE A 263 -20.33 9.21 0.91
N THR A 264 -20.27 8.42 -0.14
CA THR A 264 -20.17 6.95 -0.06
C THR A 264 -18.79 6.54 0.46
N THR A 265 -17.72 7.17 0.00
CA THR A 265 -16.38 7.04 0.59
C THR A 265 -16.38 7.45 2.06
N LEU A 266 -17.12 8.49 2.45
CA LEU A 266 -17.32 8.86 3.86
C LEU A 266 -18.11 7.79 4.63
N ALA A 267 -19.16 7.20 4.05
CA ALA A 267 -20.00 6.18 4.71
C ALA A 267 -19.27 4.85 4.91
N GLN A 268 -18.43 4.47 3.96
CA GLN A 268 -17.58 3.29 4.05
C GLN A 268 -16.35 3.54 4.94
N SER A 269 -15.86 4.78 5.00
CA SER A 269 -14.82 5.22 5.94
C SER A 269 -15.36 5.67 7.30
N LEU A 270 -16.68 5.69 7.51
CA LEU A 270 -17.29 6.12 8.78
C LEU A 270 -16.94 5.09 9.86
N GLY A 271 -15.95 5.45 10.68
CA GLY A 271 -15.36 4.60 11.71
C GLY A 271 -13.94 4.14 11.40
N THR A 272 -13.46 4.21 10.16
CA THR A 272 -12.07 3.90 9.81
C THR A 272 -11.17 5.08 10.22
N ASN A 273 -10.83 5.18 11.50
CA ASN A 273 -9.62 5.91 11.87
C ASN A 273 -8.43 5.11 11.36
N LEU A 274 -8.05 5.35 10.10
CA LEU A 274 -6.96 4.65 9.42
C LEU A 274 -5.63 4.80 10.19
N SER A 275 -5.46 5.91 10.93
CA SER A 275 -4.26 6.17 11.73
C SER A 275 -4.26 5.58 13.15
N LYS A 276 -5.35 4.92 13.58
CA LYS A 276 -5.59 4.53 14.98
C LYS A 276 -4.41 3.83 15.63
N HIS A 277 -3.77 2.90 14.91
CA HIS A 277 -2.71 2.04 15.42
C HIS A 277 -1.36 2.27 14.76
N TYR A 278 -1.15 3.38 14.04
CA TYR A 278 0.15 3.66 13.42
C TYR A 278 1.30 3.65 14.42
N ALA A 279 1.06 4.12 15.65
CA ALA A 279 2.05 4.10 16.73
C ALA A 279 2.45 2.69 17.22
N SER A 280 1.72 1.64 16.82
CA SER A 280 2.07 0.25 17.11
C SER A 280 3.05 -0.32 16.08
N TYR A 281 3.20 0.32 14.92
CA TYR A 281 4.11 -0.06 13.84
C TYR A 281 5.38 0.81 13.89
N ASP A 282 6.50 0.22 13.48
CA ASP A 282 7.79 0.91 13.40
C ASP A 282 7.89 1.80 12.14
N TYR A 283 7.08 1.51 11.12
CA TYR A 283 7.00 2.27 9.86
C TYR A 283 5.62 2.14 9.22
N VAL A 284 5.12 3.19 8.58
CA VAL A 284 3.84 3.19 7.86
C VAL A 284 4.01 3.66 6.42
N ALA A 285 3.75 2.77 5.47
CA ALA A 285 3.61 3.06 4.06
C ALA A 285 2.12 3.11 3.67
N LEU A 286 1.71 4.24 3.09
CA LEU A 286 0.37 4.44 2.57
C LEU A 286 0.36 4.31 1.05
N VAL A 287 -0.58 3.55 0.52
CA VAL A 287 -0.85 3.44 -0.91
C VAL A 287 -2.24 4.05 -1.14
N MET A 288 -2.27 5.38 -1.26
CA MET A 288 -3.46 6.22 -1.13
C MET A 288 -3.24 7.56 -1.83
N ASP A 289 -4.26 8.09 -2.51
CA ASP A 289 -4.20 9.43 -3.12
C ASP A 289 -4.91 10.48 -2.26
N ASN A 290 -4.43 11.72 -2.29
CA ASN A 290 -5.01 12.76 -1.44
C ASN A 290 -6.33 13.33 -1.97
N ASP A 291 -6.65 13.14 -3.26
CA ASP A 291 -7.77 13.82 -3.89
C ASP A 291 -9.10 13.09 -3.65
N THR A 292 -9.12 11.78 -3.85
CA THR A 292 -10.27 10.89 -3.68
C THR A 292 -10.25 10.21 -2.32
N SER A 293 -9.09 9.73 -1.86
CA SER A 293 -8.97 8.95 -0.61
C SER A 293 -8.93 9.81 0.67
N ASN A 294 -8.81 11.13 0.55
CA ASN A 294 -8.89 12.09 1.66
C ASN A 294 -10.02 13.12 1.47
N ALA A 295 -11.12 12.71 0.82
CA ALA A 295 -12.30 13.53 0.64
C ALA A 295 -12.77 14.17 1.96
N ASN A 296 -13.00 15.48 1.97
CA ASN A 296 -13.38 16.25 3.17
C ASN A 296 -12.38 16.13 4.34
N ASN A 297 -11.10 15.85 4.06
CA ASN A 297 -10.02 15.78 5.06
C ASN A 297 -10.22 14.65 6.09
N THR A 298 -10.92 13.57 5.72
CA THR A 298 -11.24 12.41 6.58
C THR A 298 -10.01 11.60 6.96
N SER A 299 -9.04 11.51 6.05
CA SER A 299 -7.81 10.73 6.16
C SER A 299 -6.57 11.59 6.46
N ALA A 300 -6.74 12.90 6.71
CA ALA A 300 -5.63 13.83 6.85
C ALA A 300 -4.66 13.48 8.00
N GLN A 301 -5.18 12.87 9.06
CA GLN A 301 -4.33 12.35 10.12
C GLN A 301 -3.47 11.17 9.65
N ALA A 302 -4.01 10.31 8.78
CA ALA A 302 -3.26 9.20 8.19
C ALA A 302 -2.11 9.71 7.34
N PHE A 303 -2.36 10.61 6.39
CA PHE A 303 -1.31 11.23 5.57
C PHE A 303 -0.24 11.93 6.41
N LYS A 304 -0.64 12.65 7.46
CA LYS A 304 0.30 13.34 8.35
C LYS A 304 1.19 12.39 9.17
N GLN A 305 0.72 11.18 9.45
CA GLN A 305 1.40 10.23 10.34
C GLN A 305 2.12 9.11 9.59
N ALA A 306 2.00 9.05 8.26
CA ALA A 306 2.73 8.08 7.46
C ALA A 306 4.19 8.47 7.24
N ASP A 307 5.03 7.45 7.07
CA ASP A 307 6.45 7.60 6.77
C ASP A 307 6.72 7.57 5.26
N ALA A 308 5.84 6.96 4.46
CA ALA A 308 5.86 7.02 3.01
C ALA A 308 4.45 6.99 2.43
N VAL A 309 4.28 7.60 1.25
CA VAL A 309 3.02 7.66 0.51
C VAL A 309 3.29 7.32 -0.96
N PHE A 310 2.47 6.43 -1.51
CA PHE A 310 2.50 5.94 -2.88
C PHE A 310 1.10 6.09 -3.49
N GLU A 311 1.02 6.18 -4.82
CA GLU A 311 -0.25 6.27 -5.54
C GLU A 311 -1.03 4.95 -5.44
N PRO A 312 -2.36 4.94 -5.32
CA PRO A 312 -3.18 3.73 -5.32
C PRO A 312 -3.32 3.11 -6.72
N SER A 313 -2.20 2.60 -7.22
CA SER A 313 -2.06 1.91 -8.50
C SER A 313 -1.36 0.57 -8.32
N ARG A 314 -1.32 -0.22 -9.41
CA ARG A 314 -0.52 -1.44 -9.49
C ARG A 314 0.95 -1.20 -9.18
N ASP A 315 1.53 -0.13 -9.72
CA ASP A 315 2.93 0.19 -9.48
C ASP A 315 3.13 0.71 -8.05
N GLY A 316 2.23 1.53 -7.54
CA GLY A 316 2.35 2.07 -6.18
C GLY A 316 2.29 1.00 -5.08
N ILE A 317 1.52 -0.08 -5.25
CA ILE A 317 1.54 -1.19 -4.28
C ILE A 317 2.85 -1.99 -4.35
N LEU A 318 3.40 -2.23 -5.55
CA LEU A 318 4.70 -2.89 -5.71
C LEU A 318 5.83 -2.02 -5.15
N ASP A 319 5.82 -0.73 -5.46
CA ASP A 319 6.77 0.25 -4.96
C ASP A 319 6.78 0.27 -3.42
N ALA A 320 5.61 0.21 -2.79
CA ALA A 320 5.49 0.14 -1.34
C ALA A 320 6.05 -1.17 -0.78
N MET A 321 5.76 -2.33 -1.40
CA MET A 321 6.33 -3.61 -0.98
C MET A 321 7.85 -3.65 -1.14
N ARG A 322 8.36 -3.17 -2.28
CA ARG A 322 9.77 -3.02 -2.60
C ARG A 322 10.46 -2.13 -1.56
N HIS A 323 9.90 -0.96 -1.29
CA HIS A 323 10.40 -0.02 -0.30
C HIS A 323 10.49 -0.65 1.10
N LEU A 324 9.42 -1.28 1.58
CA LEU A 324 9.43 -1.91 2.90
C LEU A 324 10.42 -3.09 2.98
N THR A 325 10.54 -3.85 1.90
CA THR A 325 11.45 -4.99 1.80
C THR A 325 12.91 -4.56 1.82
N ALA A 326 13.30 -3.61 0.96
CA ALA A 326 14.66 -3.07 0.90
C ALA A 326 15.05 -2.39 2.22
N LEU A 327 14.07 -1.81 2.94
CA LEU A 327 14.30 -1.28 4.27
C LEU A 327 14.39 -2.34 5.37
N GLY A 328 14.31 -3.63 5.06
CA GLY A 328 14.46 -4.71 6.03
C GLY A 328 13.25 -4.91 6.96
N TYR A 329 12.09 -4.30 6.67
CA TYR A 329 10.89 -4.50 7.48
C TYR A 329 10.17 -5.79 7.10
N ARG A 330 9.50 -6.41 8.08
CA ARG A 330 8.35 -7.30 7.81
C ARG A 330 7.08 -6.48 7.98
N PHE A 331 6.02 -6.76 7.24
CA PHE A 331 4.87 -5.86 7.24
C PHE A 331 3.51 -6.52 7.15
N ASP A 332 2.53 -5.88 7.78
CA ASP A 332 1.12 -6.18 7.56
C ASP A 332 0.64 -5.45 6.30
N VAL A 333 -0.21 -6.10 5.51
CA VAL A 333 -0.90 -5.49 4.38
C VAL A 333 -2.38 -5.33 4.74
N LYS A 334 -2.91 -4.11 4.64
CA LYS A 334 -4.34 -3.83 4.77
C LYS A 334 -4.89 -3.26 3.48
N THR A 335 -5.97 -3.82 2.95
CA THR A 335 -6.59 -3.32 1.71
C THR A 335 -8.01 -2.82 1.95
N HIS A 336 -8.25 -1.59 1.53
CA HIS A 336 -9.56 -0.94 1.57
C HIS A 336 -9.93 -0.47 0.18
N ALA A 337 -10.72 -1.29 -0.52
CA ALA A 337 -11.13 -1.04 -1.90
C ALA A 337 -12.34 -1.90 -2.27
N HIS A 338 -13.06 -1.50 -3.31
CA HIS A 338 -14.02 -2.37 -3.99
C HIS A 338 -13.33 -3.61 -4.54
N GLY A 339 -14.06 -4.72 -4.47
CA GLY A 339 -13.60 -6.00 -4.94
C GLY A 339 -14.54 -6.54 -5.99
N TYR A 340 -13.99 -7.01 -7.10
CA TYR A 340 -14.74 -7.52 -8.24
C TYR A 340 -14.39 -8.97 -8.47
N LYS A 341 -15.41 -9.77 -8.75
CA LYS A 341 -15.23 -11.17 -9.11
C LYS A 341 -14.66 -11.27 -10.54
N SER A 342 -13.49 -11.86 -10.69
CA SER A 342 -12.85 -12.15 -11.98
C SER A 342 -12.96 -13.65 -12.25
N GLY A 343 -14.07 -14.07 -12.84
CA GLY A 343 -14.33 -15.50 -13.08
C GLY A 343 -14.60 -16.31 -11.79
N LEU A 344 -14.36 -17.62 -11.86
CA LEU A 344 -14.74 -18.55 -10.78
C LEU A 344 -13.70 -18.61 -9.65
N SER A 345 -12.41 -18.50 -9.99
CA SER A 345 -11.28 -18.74 -9.08
C SER A 345 -10.49 -17.49 -8.72
N ASP A 346 -10.73 -16.34 -9.36
CA ASP A 346 -9.98 -15.11 -9.12
C ASP A 346 -10.92 -13.96 -8.73
N SER A 347 -10.33 -12.91 -8.18
CA SER A 347 -10.95 -11.62 -7.95
C SER A 347 -9.94 -10.51 -8.17
N SER A 348 -10.43 -9.28 -8.25
CA SER A 348 -9.60 -8.10 -8.36
C SER A 348 -10.04 -7.04 -7.36
N PHE A 349 -9.15 -6.12 -7.01
CA PHE A 349 -9.54 -4.90 -6.31
C PHE A 349 -9.14 -3.65 -7.10
N GLU A 350 -9.96 -2.62 -6.99
CA GLU A 350 -9.82 -1.40 -7.78
C GLU A 350 -8.51 -0.64 -7.49
N THR A 351 -8.10 0.06 -8.54
CA THR A 351 -6.98 1.00 -8.57
C THR A 351 -7.47 2.33 -9.11
N LEU A 352 -6.88 3.43 -8.65
CA LEU A 352 -7.20 4.77 -9.13
C LEU A 352 -6.94 4.93 -10.63
N VAL A 353 -5.86 4.31 -11.12
CA VAL A 353 -5.47 4.37 -12.53
C VAL A 353 -5.07 2.99 -13.02
N GLY A 354 -5.54 2.64 -14.21
CA GLY A 354 -5.17 1.40 -14.90
C GLY A 354 -6.07 0.23 -14.55
N SER A 355 -5.51 -0.98 -14.67
CA SER A 355 -6.24 -2.22 -14.43
C SER A 355 -6.24 -2.59 -12.94
N ASN A 356 -7.34 -3.16 -12.47
CA ASN A 356 -7.47 -3.68 -11.10
C ASN A 356 -6.37 -4.70 -10.74
N ILE A 357 -6.07 -4.84 -9.45
CA ILE A 357 -5.08 -5.79 -8.95
C ILE A 357 -5.73 -7.17 -8.77
N THR A 358 -5.32 -8.15 -9.59
CA THR A 358 -5.73 -9.57 -9.48
C THR A 358 -4.71 -10.42 -8.72
N GLY A 359 -5.10 -11.62 -8.29
CA GLY A 359 -4.16 -12.58 -7.70
C GLY A 359 -3.05 -12.99 -8.70
N ASP A 360 -3.45 -13.31 -9.93
CA ASP A 360 -2.53 -13.70 -11.01
C ASP A 360 -1.54 -12.60 -11.37
N TRP A 361 -2.01 -11.34 -11.44
CA TRP A 361 -1.12 -10.20 -11.67
C TRP A 361 -0.13 -10.06 -10.51
N LEU A 362 -0.58 -10.20 -9.26
CA LEU A 362 0.28 -10.05 -8.09
C LEU A 362 1.38 -11.13 -8.08
N GLU A 363 1.04 -12.39 -8.37
CA GLU A 363 2.03 -13.48 -8.47
C GLU A 363 3.02 -13.27 -9.62
N THR A 364 2.53 -12.78 -10.77
CA THR A 364 3.36 -12.50 -11.94
C THR A 364 4.31 -11.36 -11.66
N ALA A 365 3.80 -10.25 -11.12
CA ALA A 365 4.57 -9.04 -10.82
C ALA A 365 5.58 -9.26 -9.68
N THR A 366 5.39 -10.29 -8.86
CA THR A 366 6.32 -10.70 -7.79
C THR A 366 7.08 -11.98 -8.12
N ALA A 367 7.14 -12.35 -9.40
CA ALA A 367 7.95 -13.46 -9.84
C ALA A 367 9.44 -13.20 -9.51
N PRO A 368 10.21 -14.22 -9.07
CA PRO A 368 11.57 -14.00 -8.55
C PRO A 368 12.50 -13.31 -9.53
N ASN A 369 12.38 -13.62 -10.81
CA ASN A 369 13.17 -13.02 -11.88
C ASN A 369 12.78 -11.58 -12.22
N LEU A 370 11.75 -11.01 -11.57
CA LEU A 370 11.32 -9.63 -11.73
C LEU A 370 11.63 -8.76 -10.52
N ILE A 371 11.62 -9.36 -9.31
CA ILE A 371 11.77 -8.61 -8.05
C ILE A 371 13.06 -8.92 -7.30
N GLY A 372 13.89 -9.80 -7.84
CA GLY A 372 15.21 -10.15 -7.32
C GLY A 372 15.20 -11.10 -6.11
N THR A 373 14.18 -10.98 -5.27
CA THR A 373 13.98 -11.89 -4.13
C THR A 373 13.27 -13.19 -4.53
N ALA A 374 13.48 -14.26 -3.75
CA ALA A 374 12.84 -15.55 -3.97
C ALA A 374 11.30 -15.46 -3.93
N ARG A 375 10.59 -16.42 -4.54
CA ARG A 375 9.12 -16.48 -4.47
C ARG A 375 8.71 -16.82 -3.04
N GLY A 376 7.70 -16.12 -2.52
CA GLY A 376 7.38 -16.14 -1.08
C GLY A 376 8.37 -15.31 -0.25
N GLY A 377 9.33 -14.65 -0.91
CA GLY A 377 10.39 -13.91 -0.28
C GLY A 377 9.88 -12.62 0.33
N VAL A 378 8.85 -11.96 -0.21
CA VAL A 378 8.36 -10.65 0.30
C VAL A 378 7.82 -10.79 1.74
N PRO A 379 8.29 -10.00 2.72
CA PRO A 379 8.17 -10.29 4.15
C PRO A 379 6.81 -9.88 4.75
N ILE A 380 5.72 -10.39 4.16
CA ILE A 380 4.34 -10.06 4.54
C ILE A 380 3.91 -10.90 5.74
N VAL A 381 3.68 -10.27 6.89
CA VAL A 381 3.19 -10.97 8.09
C VAL A 381 1.72 -11.32 7.94
N ALA A 382 0.87 -10.33 7.69
CA ALA A 382 -0.57 -10.53 7.67
C ALA A 382 -1.30 -9.65 6.64
N LEU A 383 -2.06 -10.29 5.75
CA LEU A 383 -3.04 -9.62 4.90
C LEU A 383 -4.41 -9.57 5.58
N TRP A 384 -5.09 -8.43 5.58
CA TRP A 384 -6.53 -8.36 5.85
C TRP A 384 -7.15 -7.22 5.04
N GLY A 385 -8.36 -7.38 4.49
CA GLY A 385 -9.02 -6.28 3.80
C GLY A 385 -10.55 -6.24 3.91
N THR A 386 -11.10 -5.08 3.52
CA THR A 386 -12.55 -4.86 3.37
C THR A 386 -13.08 -5.24 1.99
N THR A 387 -12.21 -5.60 1.07
CA THR A 387 -12.48 -5.94 -0.33
C THR A 387 -13.41 -7.15 -0.46
N CYS A 388 -14.47 -7.01 -1.26
CA CYS A 388 -15.35 -8.11 -1.67
C CYS A 388 -14.55 -9.16 -2.45
N TYR A 389 -14.90 -10.44 -2.30
CA TYR A 389 -14.27 -11.57 -2.99
C TYR A 389 -12.76 -11.74 -2.71
N GLN A 390 -12.17 -11.02 -1.75
CA GLN A 390 -10.74 -11.11 -1.45
C GLN A 390 -10.29 -12.51 -1.00
N GLY A 391 -11.23 -13.33 -0.50
CA GLY A 391 -11.02 -14.74 -0.20
C GLY A 391 -10.49 -15.55 -1.39
N ARG A 392 -10.69 -15.07 -2.63
CA ARG A 392 -10.20 -15.69 -3.87
C ARG A 392 -8.75 -15.33 -4.20
N GLN A 393 -8.19 -14.28 -3.60
CA GLN A 393 -6.79 -13.86 -3.80
C GLN A 393 -5.85 -14.35 -2.70
N ILE A 394 -6.34 -14.94 -1.60
CA ILE A 394 -5.50 -15.21 -0.43
C ILE A 394 -4.35 -16.19 -0.72
N ASP A 395 -4.53 -17.13 -1.66
CA ASP A 395 -3.48 -18.06 -2.09
C ASP A 395 -2.36 -17.32 -2.83
N SER A 396 -2.69 -16.29 -3.62
CA SER A 396 -1.72 -15.44 -4.30
C SER A 396 -0.93 -14.60 -3.30
N TRP A 397 -1.59 -14.07 -2.28
CA TRP A 397 -0.90 -13.34 -1.20
C TRP A 397 0.04 -14.25 -0.40
N GLU A 398 -0.36 -15.49 -0.11
CA GLU A 398 0.54 -16.49 0.49
C GLU A 398 1.73 -16.80 -0.43
N THR A 399 1.47 -16.92 -1.75
CA THR A 399 2.51 -17.18 -2.76
C THR A 399 3.54 -16.04 -2.85
N VAL A 400 3.10 -14.79 -2.72
CA VAL A 400 3.98 -13.60 -2.66
C VAL A 400 4.82 -13.59 -1.39
N GLY A 401 4.21 -14.00 -0.28
CA GLY A 401 4.93 -14.24 0.97
C GLY A 401 4.06 -14.25 2.22
N ALA A 402 2.80 -13.83 2.19
CA ALA A 402 1.98 -13.66 3.39
C ALA A 402 1.95 -14.90 4.31
N ILE A 403 2.39 -14.75 5.57
CA ILE A 403 2.34 -15.83 6.58
C ILE A 403 0.90 -16.18 6.94
N VAL A 404 0.02 -15.18 6.99
CA VAL A 404 -1.43 -15.34 7.17
C VAL A 404 -2.19 -14.37 6.30
N ALA A 405 -3.33 -14.82 5.78
CA ALA A 405 -4.22 -13.98 4.99
C ALA A 405 -5.69 -14.31 5.28
N SER A 406 -6.55 -13.28 5.23
CA SER A 406 -8.00 -13.44 5.31
C SER A 406 -8.74 -12.41 4.46
N GLY A 407 -9.70 -12.89 3.69
CA GLY A 407 -10.60 -12.10 2.85
C GLY A 407 -12.03 -12.62 2.90
N ALA A 408 -13.00 -11.77 2.55
CA ALA A 408 -14.39 -12.20 2.38
C ALA A 408 -14.52 -13.14 1.17
N VAL A 409 -15.27 -14.24 1.29
CA VAL A 409 -15.46 -15.20 0.20
C VAL A 409 -16.25 -14.58 -0.94
N ASP A 410 -17.33 -13.89 -0.59
CA ASP A 410 -18.20 -13.16 -1.50
C ASP A 410 -18.28 -11.69 -1.06
N VAL A 411 -19.46 -11.18 -0.76
CA VAL A 411 -19.65 -9.77 -0.41
C VAL A 411 -19.35 -9.51 1.08
N ASN A 412 -18.52 -8.51 1.34
CA ASN A 412 -18.20 -8.06 2.68
C ASN A 412 -19.22 -7.03 3.19
N PHE A 413 -20.30 -7.48 3.82
CA PHE A 413 -21.31 -6.64 4.45
C PHE A 413 -20.87 -6.04 5.80
N TYR A 414 -19.70 -6.44 6.32
CA TYR A 414 -19.21 -6.01 7.65
C TYR A 414 -17.84 -5.31 7.57
N PRO A 415 -17.66 -4.25 6.74
CA PRO A 415 -16.37 -3.59 6.58
C PRO A 415 -15.85 -2.96 7.88
N ASN A 416 -16.75 -2.53 8.77
CA ASN A 416 -16.44 -2.00 10.10
C ASN A 416 -15.87 -3.04 11.10
N ALA A 417 -15.92 -4.35 10.77
CA ALA A 417 -15.26 -5.39 11.56
C ALA A 417 -13.74 -5.18 11.65
N TRP A 418 -13.16 -4.55 10.63
CA TRP A 418 -11.79 -4.03 10.55
C TRP A 418 -11.24 -3.52 11.89
N ILE A 419 -11.97 -2.63 12.56
CA ILE A 419 -11.46 -1.95 13.77
C ILE A 419 -11.28 -2.96 14.90
N ASN A 420 -12.23 -3.87 15.06
CA ASN A 420 -12.17 -4.89 16.10
C ASN A 420 -11.06 -5.90 15.80
N TYR A 421 -10.91 -6.27 14.52
CA TYR A 421 -9.79 -7.08 14.06
C TYR A 421 -8.46 -6.39 14.40
N TRP A 422 -8.30 -5.12 14.01
CA TRP A 422 -7.05 -4.41 14.18
C TRP A 422 -6.70 -4.26 15.67
N ASP A 423 -7.68 -3.85 16.48
CA ASP A 423 -7.55 -3.75 17.95
C ASP A 423 -7.07 -5.07 18.57
N ALA A 424 -7.69 -6.19 18.21
CA ALA A 424 -7.31 -7.51 18.72
C ALA A 424 -5.92 -7.92 18.24
N TRP A 425 -5.63 -7.70 16.95
CA TRP A 425 -4.38 -8.06 16.31
C TRP A 425 -3.20 -7.36 16.96
N VAL A 426 -3.18 -6.01 17.01
CA VAL A 426 -2.08 -5.26 17.64
C VAL A 426 -2.00 -5.49 19.16
N ALA A 427 -3.06 -5.94 19.81
CA ALA A 427 -3.03 -6.39 21.21
C ALA A 427 -2.35 -7.77 21.39
N GLY A 428 -1.89 -8.42 20.32
CA GLY A 428 -1.21 -9.72 20.34
C GLY A 428 -2.17 -10.91 20.33
N THR A 429 -3.45 -10.71 20.01
CA THR A 429 -4.40 -11.81 19.83
C THR A 429 -4.01 -12.63 18.59
N PRO A 430 -4.13 -13.97 18.62
CA PRO A 430 -3.86 -14.78 17.43
C PRO A 430 -4.65 -14.29 16.22
N TYR A 431 -4.04 -14.36 15.03
CA TYR A 431 -4.61 -13.80 13.81
C TYR A 431 -6.04 -14.33 13.54
N ARG A 432 -6.21 -15.65 13.62
CA ARG A 432 -7.51 -16.28 13.38
C ARG A 432 -8.59 -15.78 14.35
N THR A 433 -8.26 -15.73 15.65
CA THR A 433 -9.17 -15.22 16.69
C THR A 433 -9.48 -13.74 16.47
N SER A 434 -8.49 -12.94 16.10
CA SER A 434 -8.68 -11.51 15.81
C SER A 434 -9.70 -11.29 14.69
N VAL A 435 -9.69 -12.15 13.66
CA VAL A 435 -10.65 -12.06 12.56
C VAL A 435 -12.01 -12.67 12.94
N ASP A 436 -12.05 -13.88 13.51
CA ASP A 436 -13.31 -14.55 13.87
C ASP A 436 -14.14 -13.71 14.86
N ASP A 437 -13.49 -13.06 15.83
CA ASP A 437 -14.15 -12.25 16.85
C ASP A 437 -14.40 -10.79 16.39
N SER A 438 -13.96 -10.41 15.19
CA SER A 438 -14.09 -9.04 14.69
C SER A 438 -15.54 -8.64 14.36
N VAL A 439 -16.37 -9.62 13.98
CA VAL A 439 -17.79 -9.42 13.65
C VAL A 439 -18.64 -9.56 14.92
N THR A 440 -18.85 -8.44 15.59
CA THR A 440 -19.64 -8.37 16.83
C THR A 440 -21.12 -8.07 16.56
N PRO A 441 -22.04 -8.26 17.54
CA PRO A 441 -23.43 -7.85 17.39
C PRO A 441 -23.62 -6.37 17.05
N LEU A 442 -22.71 -5.49 17.50
CA LEU A 442 -22.73 -4.07 17.16
C LEU A 442 -22.38 -3.84 15.69
N VAL A 443 -21.35 -4.55 15.19
CA VAL A 443 -20.95 -4.53 13.78
C VAL A 443 -22.12 -4.95 12.90
N VAL A 444 -22.74 -6.09 13.23
CA VAL A 444 -23.90 -6.63 12.51
C VAL A 444 -25.08 -5.66 12.55
N GLY A 445 -25.41 -5.12 13.73
CA GLY A 445 -26.52 -4.20 13.89
C GLY A 445 -26.34 -2.90 13.10
N ALA A 446 -25.12 -2.36 13.03
CA ALA A 446 -24.81 -1.17 12.24
C ALA A 446 -24.99 -1.44 10.74
N SER A 447 -24.40 -2.51 10.20
CA SER A 447 -24.54 -2.88 8.78
C SER A 447 -25.98 -3.19 8.40
N GLN A 448 -26.71 -3.96 9.21
CA GLN A 448 -28.12 -4.27 8.95
C GLN A 448 -28.99 -3.02 8.97
N THR A 449 -28.71 -2.05 9.85
CA THR A 449 -29.44 -0.78 9.88
C THR A 449 -29.21 0.02 8.59
N LEU A 450 -27.97 0.08 8.11
CA LEU A 450 -27.63 0.73 6.85
C LEU A 450 -28.37 0.07 5.68
N ILE A 451 -28.24 -1.24 5.53
CA ILE A 451 -28.88 -2.01 4.45
C ILE A 451 -30.41 -1.90 4.50
N ALA A 452 -31.02 -1.94 5.68
CA ALA A 452 -32.46 -1.75 5.83
C ALA A 452 -32.92 -0.34 5.43
N ALA A 453 -32.13 0.70 5.73
CA ALA A 453 -32.42 2.07 5.35
C ALA A 453 -32.27 2.26 3.83
N ASP A 454 -31.24 1.66 3.26
CA ASP A 454 -30.95 1.70 1.83
C ASP A 454 -32.01 0.97 1.00
N GLY A 455 -32.35 -0.25 1.40
CA GLY A 455 -33.45 -0.98 0.77
C GLY A 455 -34.81 -0.30 0.85
N ALA A 456 -35.01 0.65 1.77
CA ALA A 456 -36.28 1.38 1.92
C ALA A 456 -36.46 2.54 0.92
N VAL A 457 -35.45 2.88 0.13
CA VAL A 457 -35.52 3.93 -0.90
C VAL A 457 -35.58 3.34 -2.32
N ALA A 458 -35.78 4.20 -3.33
CA ALA A 458 -35.75 3.78 -4.72
C ALA A 458 -34.35 3.25 -5.10
N PRO A 459 -34.24 2.24 -6.00
CA PRO A 459 -35.34 1.62 -6.76
C PRO A 459 -36.09 0.48 -6.02
N PHE A 460 -35.59 0.03 -4.87
CA PHE A 460 -36.04 -1.21 -4.22
C PHE A 460 -37.34 -1.09 -3.39
N TRP A 461 -37.53 0.01 -2.65
CA TRP A 461 -38.73 0.29 -1.84
C TRP A 461 -39.17 -0.84 -0.87
N CYS A 462 -38.22 -1.58 -0.33
CA CYS A 462 -38.40 -2.72 0.56
C CYS A 462 -38.72 -2.30 2.00
N VAL A 463 -39.95 -1.85 2.23
CA VAL A 463 -40.44 -1.37 3.53
C VAL A 463 -41.23 -2.43 4.31
N SER A 464 -41.40 -2.20 5.62
CA SER A 464 -42.17 -3.09 6.51
C SER A 464 -43.57 -3.45 5.94
N PRO A 465 -43.99 -4.73 6.00
CA PRO A 465 -43.35 -5.85 6.70
C PRO A 465 -42.30 -6.60 5.87
N ASN A 466 -42.12 -6.24 4.59
CA ASN A 466 -41.26 -6.93 3.64
C ASN A 466 -39.93 -6.18 3.47
N THR A 467 -39.16 -6.13 4.55
CA THR A 467 -37.84 -5.48 4.54
C THR A 467 -36.82 -6.33 3.79
N VAL A 468 -35.75 -5.71 3.28
CA VAL A 468 -34.59 -6.42 2.67
C VAL A 468 -33.93 -7.41 3.62
N LEU A 469 -34.05 -7.22 4.94
CA LEU A 469 -33.52 -8.14 5.93
C LEU A 469 -34.40 -9.39 6.16
N GLY A 470 -35.60 -9.44 5.58
CA GLY A 470 -36.58 -10.51 5.77
C GLY A 470 -36.40 -11.67 4.79
N LEU A 471 -37.25 -12.70 4.90
CA LEU A 471 -37.32 -13.82 3.96
C LEU A 471 -38.47 -13.57 2.98
N ASN A 472 -38.19 -12.92 1.84
CA ASN A 472 -39.20 -12.57 0.84
C ASN A 472 -38.54 -12.13 -0.49
N ILE A 473 -39.40 -11.86 -1.47
CA ILE A 473 -39.03 -11.37 -2.81
C ILE A 473 -38.31 -10.01 -2.79
N CYS A 474 -38.54 -9.18 -1.77
CA CYS A 474 -37.85 -7.89 -1.63
C CYS A 474 -36.39 -8.08 -1.21
N ALA A 475 -36.10 -9.03 -0.32
CA ALA A 475 -34.72 -9.40 0.00
C ALA A 475 -34.02 -9.97 -1.24
N GLU A 476 -34.70 -10.83 -1.98
CA GLU A 476 -34.17 -11.40 -3.22
C GLU A 476 -33.89 -10.32 -4.27
N ASP A 477 -34.84 -9.43 -4.57
CA ASP A 477 -34.69 -8.32 -5.53
C ASP A 477 -33.55 -7.36 -5.16
N TYR A 478 -33.37 -7.06 -3.87
CA TYR A 478 -32.30 -6.18 -3.40
C TYR A 478 -30.92 -6.83 -3.55
N PHE A 479 -30.80 -8.11 -3.21
CA PHE A 479 -29.52 -8.82 -3.22
C PHE A 479 -29.19 -9.43 -4.58
N ASN A 480 -30.18 -9.79 -5.39
CA ASN A 480 -30.08 -10.47 -6.69
C ASN A 480 -31.08 -9.91 -7.70
N ASN A 481 -30.71 -9.85 -8.97
CA ASN A 481 -31.56 -9.30 -10.02
C ASN A 481 -32.50 -10.37 -10.61
N ASP A 482 -33.30 -11.01 -9.75
CA ASP A 482 -34.09 -12.19 -10.14
C ASP A 482 -35.53 -11.85 -10.62
N VAL A 483 -36.01 -10.62 -10.41
CA VAL A 483 -37.47 -10.34 -10.51
C VAL A 483 -37.89 -9.03 -11.20
N GLY A 484 -37.00 -8.17 -11.68
CA GLY A 484 -37.42 -6.88 -12.23
C GLY A 484 -36.32 -6.03 -12.89
N PRO A 485 -36.67 -4.81 -13.37
CA PRO A 485 -35.75 -3.91 -14.06
C PRO A 485 -34.79 -3.15 -13.12
N ASN A 486 -34.67 -3.57 -11.86
CA ASN A 486 -33.79 -2.95 -10.88
C ASN A 486 -32.45 -3.69 -10.92
N GLU A 487 -31.36 -2.99 -11.16
CA GLU A 487 -30.03 -3.59 -11.02
C GLU A 487 -29.83 -3.95 -9.53
N ALA A 488 -29.43 -5.19 -9.25
CA ALA A 488 -29.29 -5.66 -7.87
C ALA A 488 -28.17 -4.91 -7.16
N GLY A 489 -28.35 -4.61 -5.87
CA GLY A 489 -27.34 -3.87 -5.12
C GLY A 489 -26.01 -4.61 -4.94
N TYR A 490 -26.06 -5.96 -4.85
CA TYR A 490 -24.88 -6.77 -4.49
C TYR A 490 -24.66 -8.04 -5.33
N ASN A 491 -25.64 -8.45 -6.13
CA ASN A 491 -25.63 -9.64 -6.99
C ASN A 491 -24.98 -10.89 -6.36
N ILE A 492 -25.52 -11.38 -5.24
CA ILE A 492 -24.98 -12.55 -4.51
C ILE A 492 -25.61 -13.87 -4.96
N GLN A 493 -26.09 -13.96 -6.22
CA GLN A 493 -26.92 -15.06 -6.71
C GLN A 493 -26.28 -16.44 -6.53
N ALA A 494 -24.95 -16.53 -6.62
CA ALA A 494 -24.21 -17.79 -6.46
C ALA A 494 -24.28 -18.40 -5.05
N VAL A 495 -24.56 -17.59 -4.03
CA VAL A 495 -24.58 -18.00 -2.61
C VAL A 495 -25.87 -17.65 -1.88
N TYR A 496 -26.81 -17.01 -2.58
CA TYR A 496 -28.10 -16.67 -2.01
C TYR A 496 -28.98 -17.90 -1.81
N ASP A 497 -29.48 -18.09 -0.60
CA ASP A 497 -30.45 -19.12 -0.25
C ASP A 497 -31.85 -18.50 -0.13
N HIS A 498 -32.74 -18.83 -1.07
CA HIS A 498 -34.14 -18.39 -1.08
C HIS A 498 -34.95 -18.88 0.14
N GLY A 499 -34.44 -19.84 0.91
CA GLY A 499 -35.00 -20.28 2.19
C GLY A 499 -34.58 -19.44 3.40
N GLN A 500 -33.65 -18.50 3.22
CA GLN A 500 -33.07 -17.69 4.30
C GLN A 500 -33.45 -16.22 4.20
N SER A 501 -33.51 -15.56 5.36
CA SER A 501 -33.71 -14.11 5.42
C SER A 501 -32.53 -13.37 4.82
N GLY A 502 -32.73 -12.17 4.26
CA GLY A 502 -31.65 -11.31 3.77
C GLY A 502 -30.55 -11.08 4.81
N ALA A 503 -30.90 -10.93 6.09
CA ALA A 503 -29.91 -10.83 7.18
C ALA A 503 -29.01 -12.07 7.32
N ALA A 504 -29.52 -13.26 7.03
CA ALA A 504 -28.77 -14.52 7.07
C ALA A 504 -27.95 -14.70 5.78
N ASN A 505 -28.49 -14.32 4.62
CA ASN A 505 -27.74 -14.29 3.37
C ASN A 505 -26.55 -13.31 3.44
N MET A 506 -26.72 -12.13 4.05
CA MET A 506 -25.61 -11.21 4.34
C MET A 506 -24.53 -11.88 5.18
N ALA A 507 -24.91 -12.55 6.27
CA ALA A 507 -23.98 -13.22 7.17
C ALA A 507 -23.19 -14.33 6.47
N ASN A 508 -23.86 -15.13 5.63
CA ASN A 508 -23.24 -16.20 4.86
C ASN A 508 -22.29 -15.67 3.78
N ALA A 509 -22.68 -14.62 3.06
CA ALA A 509 -21.84 -14.01 2.02
C ALA A 509 -20.58 -13.33 2.59
N SER A 510 -20.66 -12.83 3.83
CA SER A 510 -19.53 -12.20 4.54
C SER A 510 -18.63 -13.17 5.29
N VAL A 511 -18.85 -14.48 5.15
CA VAL A 511 -17.90 -15.48 5.67
C VAL A 511 -16.52 -15.21 5.08
N ARG A 512 -15.49 -15.35 5.92
CA ARG A 512 -14.11 -15.11 5.53
C ARG A 512 -13.35 -16.41 5.37
N MET A 513 -12.51 -16.47 4.33
CA MET A 513 -11.51 -17.52 4.16
C MET A 513 -10.22 -17.16 4.89
N PHE A 514 -9.41 -18.19 5.14
CA PHE A 514 -8.15 -18.10 5.86
C PHE A 514 -7.13 -19.05 5.24
N THR A 515 -5.91 -18.57 5.11
CA THR A 515 -4.73 -19.41 4.86
C THR A 515 -3.58 -19.06 5.81
N GLY A 516 -2.59 -19.94 5.88
CA GLY A 516 -1.35 -19.72 6.63
C GLY A 516 -1.39 -20.05 8.14
N ALA A 517 -0.41 -19.53 8.88
CA ALA A 517 -0.16 -19.84 10.28
C ALA A 517 -1.15 -19.16 11.25
N GLN A 518 -2.34 -19.75 11.43
CA GLN A 518 -3.47 -19.18 12.19
C GLN A 518 -3.17 -18.68 13.62
N LEU A 519 -2.12 -19.19 14.26
CA LEU A 519 -1.67 -18.80 15.60
C LEU A 519 -0.62 -17.67 15.59
N ALA A 520 -0.30 -17.11 14.43
CA ALA A 520 0.53 -15.91 14.31
C ALA A 520 -0.04 -14.79 15.18
N THR A 521 0.82 -13.95 15.75
CA THR A 521 0.47 -12.81 16.61
C THR A 521 1.21 -11.58 16.13
N PHE A 522 0.65 -10.39 16.37
CA PHE A 522 1.30 -9.14 16.01
C PHE A 522 2.69 -9.02 16.64
N GLY A 523 3.70 -8.74 15.83
CA GLY A 523 5.09 -8.64 16.27
C GLY A 523 5.70 -9.92 16.84
N GLY A 524 4.95 -11.01 16.97
CA GLY A 524 5.40 -12.28 17.53
C GLY A 524 6.44 -12.94 16.64
N GLY A 525 7.72 -12.81 17.01
CA GLY A 525 8.83 -13.49 16.34
C GLY A 525 8.87 -14.98 16.66
N ALA A 526 9.04 -15.81 15.63
CA ALA A 526 9.86 -17.04 15.63
C ALA A 526 9.60 -17.90 14.38
N ALA A 527 9.76 -17.30 13.20
CA ALA A 527 10.67 -17.86 12.24
C ALA A 527 11.50 -16.68 11.76
N VAL A 528 12.80 -16.85 11.56
CA VAL A 528 13.49 -16.05 10.56
C VAL A 528 12.58 -16.10 9.33
N TRP A 529 12.28 -14.95 8.73
CA TRP A 529 11.58 -14.98 7.44
C TRP A 529 12.36 -15.97 6.54
N PRO A 530 11.73 -17.05 6.06
CA PRO A 530 12.43 -18.29 5.69
C PRO A 530 13.52 -18.13 4.64
#